data_AF-A0A7X8RWT8-F1
#
_entry.id   AF-A0A7X8RWT8-F1
#
_cell.length_a   1.000
_cell.length_b   1.000
_cell.length_c   1.000
_cell.angle_alpha   90.00
_cell.angle_beta   90.00
_cell.angle_gamma   90.00
#
_symmetry.space_group_name_H-M   'P 1'
#
loop_
_entity.id
_entity.type
_entity.pdbx_description
1 polymer ?
#
loop_
_entity_poly.entity_id
_entity_poly.type
_entity_poly.pdbx_seq_one_letter_code
_entity_poly.pdbx_strand_id
1 'polypeptide(L)'
;MNSRKPLPRTPNRLDPIDGARPMDEQLLAMIVGLTSEVTILRARLDAAERLLEAAGALAPGAIDGYEPDAAAEAARESYRKATLDKVFRPLREAALSELAATTTMGDAA
;
A
#
# COMPACT_ATOMS: atom_id res chain seq x y z
N MET A 1 -28.29 43.53 23.05
CA MET A 1 -28.13 42.14 23.52
C MET A 1 -27.33 41.40 22.46
N ASN A 2 -26.01 41.25 22.64
CA ASN A 2 -25.10 40.74 21.61
C ASN A 2 -25.19 39.22 21.50
N SER A 3 -25.93 38.73 20.50
CA SER A 3 -25.97 37.30 20.15
C SER A 3 -24.75 36.93 19.33
N ARG A 4 -23.72 36.37 19.98
CA ARG A 4 -22.59 35.76 19.27
C ARG A 4 -23.08 34.44 18.68
N LYS A 5 -23.15 34.38 17.35
CA LYS A 5 -23.46 33.14 16.61
C LYS A 5 -22.38 32.10 16.97
N PRO A 6 -22.75 30.91 17.47
CA PRO A 6 -21.75 29.91 17.86
C PRO A 6 -20.94 29.47 16.64
N LEU A 7 -19.64 29.30 16.85
CA LEU A 7 -18.75 28.78 15.82
C LEU A 7 -19.19 27.35 15.44
N PRO A 8 -19.14 26.99 14.14
CA PRO A 8 -19.44 25.63 13.72
C PRO A 8 -18.48 24.66 14.43
N ARG A 9 -19.04 23.62 15.05
CA ARG A 9 -18.25 22.60 15.73
C ARG A 9 -17.66 21.67 14.68
N THR A 10 -16.36 21.42 14.75
CA THR A 10 -15.72 20.34 14.01
C THR A 10 -16.35 19.01 14.44
N PRO A 11 -16.90 18.19 13.53
CA PRO A 11 -17.44 16.88 13.87
C PRO A 11 -16.35 16.01 14.51
N ASN A 12 -16.62 15.42 15.68
CA ASN A 12 -15.68 14.55 16.38
C ASN A 12 -15.42 13.21 15.64
N ARG A 13 -16.28 12.86 14.68
CA ARG A 13 -16.20 11.62 13.89
C ARG A 13 -16.92 11.85 12.56
N LEU A 14 -16.39 11.29 11.46
CA LEU A 14 -17.14 11.20 10.21
C LEU A 14 -18.27 10.18 10.39
N ASP A 15 -19.46 10.52 9.90
CA ASP A 15 -20.60 9.60 9.91
C ASP A 15 -20.27 8.36 9.07
N PRO A 16 -20.66 7.15 9.51
CA PRO A 16 -20.52 5.93 8.71
C PRO A 16 -21.27 6.07 7.39
N ILE A 17 -20.70 5.53 6.31
CA ILE A 17 -21.36 5.50 5.00
C ILE A 17 -22.41 4.39 5.02
N ASP A 18 -23.67 4.73 4.73
CA ASP A 18 -24.76 3.75 4.65
C ASP A 18 -24.44 2.62 3.65
N GLY A 19 -24.45 1.38 4.14
CA GLY A 19 -24.11 0.18 3.36
C GLY A 19 -22.64 -0.23 3.38
N ALA A 20 -21.74 0.56 3.99
CA ALA A 20 -20.34 0.16 4.15
C ALA A 20 -20.20 -0.92 5.24
N ARG A 21 -19.55 -2.03 4.89
CA ARG A 21 -19.21 -3.06 5.88
C ARG A 21 -17.99 -2.58 6.67
N PRO A 22 -17.81 -2.99 7.94
CA PRO A 22 -16.62 -2.63 8.72
C PRO A 22 -15.27 -2.98 8.04
N MET A 23 -15.27 -3.98 7.16
CA MET A 23 -14.11 -4.36 6.35
C MET A 23 -13.77 -3.31 5.27
N ASP A 24 -14.76 -2.59 4.76
CA ASP A 24 -14.58 -1.63 3.67
C ASP A 24 -13.87 -0.35 4.17
N GLU A 25 -14.20 0.12 5.39
CA GLU A 25 -13.48 1.22 6.05
C GLU A 25 -12.03 0.85 6.36
N GLN A 26 -11.78 -0.37 6.83
CA GLN A 26 -10.42 -0.87 7.11
C GLN A 26 -9.60 -1.03 5.83
N LEU A 27 -10.21 -1.54 4.76
CA LEU A 27 -9.57 -1.65 3.45
C LEU A 27 -9.21 -0.27 2.90
N LEU A 28 -10.13 0.69 2.99
CA LEU A 28 -9.86 2.07 2.56
C LEU A 28 -8.72 2.70 3.38
N ALA A 29 -8.71 2.52 4.70
CA ALA A 29 -7.62 2.99 5.56
C ALA A 29 -6.26 2.37 5.17
N MET A 30 -6.21 1.07 4.87
CA MET A 30 -5.01 0.40 4.38
C MET A 30 -4.53 0.96 3.05
N ILE A 31 -5.43 1.19 2.09
CA ILE A 31 -5.10 1.75 0.77
C ILE A 31 -4.56 3.18 0.90
N VAL A 32 -5.20 4.02 1.72
CA VAL A 32 -4.75 5.40 1.97
C VAL A 32 -3.38 5.41 2.64
N GLY A 33 -3.17 4.54 3.63
CA GLY A 33 -1.86 4.36 4.27
C GLY A 33 -0.79 3.96 3.27
N LEU A 34 -1.03 2.93 2.45
CA LEU A 34 -0.09 2.47 1.43
C LEU A 34 0.21 3.56 0.39
N THR A 35 -0.81 4.29 -0.05
CA THR A 35 -0.66 5.41 -1.01
C THR A 35 0.20 6.54 -0.44
N SER A 36 0.06 6.81 0.87
CA SER A 36 0.89 7.79 1.57
C SER A 36 2.36 7.35 1.60
N GLU A 37 2.62 6.09 1.93
CA GLU A 37 3.97 5.52 1.89
C GLU A 37 4.58 5.55 0.48
N VAL A 38 3.81 5.22 -0.57
CA VAL A 38 4.27 5.32 -1.97
C VAL A 38 4.64 6.77 -2.33
N THR A 39 3.87 7.74 -1.84
CA THR A 39 4.15 9.17 -2.06
C THR A 39 5.47 9.58 -1.39
N ILE A 40 5.71 9.13 -0.16
CA ILE A 40 6.98 9.37 0.56
C ILE A 40 8.15 8.72 -0.19
N LEU A 41 8.00 7.47 -0.66
CA LEU A 41 9.03 6.79 -1.44
C LEU A 41 9.36 7.53 -2.73
N ARG A 42 8.35 8.02 -3.45
CA ARG A 42 8.55 8.86 -4.65
C ARG A 42 9.29 10.16 -4.34
N ALA A 43 8.92 10.85 -3.26
CA ALA A 43 9.62 12.08 -2.86
C ALA A 43 11.08 11.81 -2.47
N ARG A 44 11.36 10.68 -1.79
CA ARG A 44 12.73 10.27 -1.47
C ARG A 44 13.53 9.92 -2.71
N LEU A 45 12.91 9.33 -3.73
CA LEU A 45 13.57 9.02 -5.00
C LEU A 45 13.90 10.30 -5.79
N ASP A 46 12.95 11.24 -5.91
CA ASP A 46 13.20 12.57 -6.51
C ASP A 46 14.35 13.31 -5.80
N ALA A 47 14.37 13.28 -4.47
CA ALA A 47 15.47 13.88 -3.72
C ALA A 47 16.81 13.20 -4.01
N ALA A 48 16.84 11.86 -4.10
CA ALA A 48 18.05 11.13 -4.44
C ALA A 48 18.56 11.46 -5.85
N GLU A 49 17.66 11.52 -6.83
CA GLU A 49 17.96 11.92 -8.21
C GLU A 49 18.59 13.31 -8.27
N ARG A 50 17.94 14.31 -7.66
CA ARG A 50 18.45 15.69 -7.62
C ARG A 50 19.81 15.79 -6.94
N LEU A 51 20.03 15.04 -5.86
CA LEU A 51 21.31 15.03 -5.15
C LEU A 51 22.43 14.41 -6.00
N LEU A 52 22.13 13.32 -6.72
CA LEU A 52 23.08 12.66 -7.60
C LEU A 52 23.40 13.50 -8.85
N GLU A 53 22.41 14.18 -9.42
CA GLU A 53 22.61 15.16 -10.49
C GLU A 53 23.47 16.34 -10.03
N ALA A 54 23.16 16.92 -8.87
CA ALA A 54 23.94 18.02 -8.29
C ALA A 54 25.39 17.61 -7.98
N ALA A 55 25.61 16.33 -7.64
CA ALA A 55 26.94 15.77 -7.44
C ALA A 55 27.67 15.42 -8.75
N GLY A 56 27.01 15.54 -9.91
CA GLY A 56 27.55 15.14 -11.21
C GLY A 56 27.65 13.62 -11.41
N ALA A 57 27.00 12.83 -10.56
CA ALA A 57 27.02 11.37 -10.62
C ALA A 57 25.99 10.79 -11.61
N LEU A 58 24.92 11.53 -11.89
CA LEU A 58 23.91 11.19 -12.90
C LEU A 58 23.66 12.38 -13.83
N ALA A 59 23.38 12.09 -15.10
CA ALA A 59 22.87 13.09 -16.02
C ALA A 59 21.38 13.37 -15.75
N PRO A 60 20.88 14.58 -16.03
CA PRO A 60 19.46 14.89 -15.92
C PRO A 60 18.60 13.90 -16.71
N GLY A 61 17.58 13.31 -16.06
CA GLY A 61 16.68 12.34 -16.69
C GLY A 61 17.31 10.97 -16.98
N ALA A 62 18.49 10.68 -16.45
CA ALA A 62 19.15 9.37 -16.63
C ALA A 62 18.31 8.20 -16.09
N ILE A 63 17.51 8.42 -15.04
CA ILE A 63 16.62 7.39 -14.48
C ILE A 63 15.46 7.10 -15.43
N ASP A 64 14.85 8.11 -16.07
CA ASP A 64 13.75 7.93 -17.01
C ASP A 64 14.17 7.15 -18.27
N GLY A 65 15.42 7.31 -18.70
CA GLY A 65 16.00 6.59 -19.82
C GLY A 65 16.68 5.27 -19.46
N TYR A 66 16.65 4.86 -18.19
CA TYR A 66 17.35 3.65 -17.75
C TYR A 66 16.67 2.39 -18.27
N GLU A 67 17.37 1.65 -19.14
CA GLU A 67 16.98 0.31 -19.55
C GLU A 67 17.69 -0.74 -18.68
N PRO A 68 16.94 -1.54 -17.91
CA PRO A 68 17.51 -2.58 -17.06
C PRO A 68 18.07 -3.73 -17.92
N ASP A 69 19.26 -4.20 -17.56
CA ASP A 69 19.82 -5.41 -18.16
C ASP A 69 19.15 -6.68 -17.61
N ALA A 70 19.52 -7.84 -18.16
CA ALA A 70 18.96 -9.12 -17.75
C ALA A 70 19.21 -9.45 -16.27
N ALA A 71 20.34 -8.99 -15.69
CA ALA A 71 20.65 -9.23 -14.30
C ALA A 71 19.80 -8.34 -13.37
N ALA A 72 19.62 -7.07 -13.73
CA ALA A 72 18.76 -6.13 -13.04
C ALA A 72 17.29 -6.60 -13.07
N GLU A 73 16.81 -7.10 -14.21
CA GLU A 73 15.46 -7.67 -14.30
C GLU A 73 15.30 -8.94 -13.47
N ALA A 74 16.27 -9.85 -13.47
CA ALA A 74 16.24 -11.04 -12.62
C ALA A 74 16.21 -10.67 -11.12
N ALA A 75 16.99 -9.68 -10.71
CA ALA A 75 16.97 -9.16 -9.35
C ALA A 75 15.60 -8.56 -8.99
N ARG A 76 15.04 -7.73 -9.87
CA ARG A 76 13.69 -7.14 -9.69
C ARG A 76 12.62 -8.22 -9.57
N GLU A 77 12.68 -9.25 -10.39
CA GLU A 77 11.73 -10.35 -10.34
C GLU A 77 11.82 -11.14 -9.04
N SER A 78 13.04 -11.38 -8.55
CA SER A 78 13.26 -12.00 -7.23
C SER A 78 12.63 -11.15 -6.11
N TYR A 79 12.86 -9.84 -6.13
CA TYR A 79 12.26 -8.92 -5.14
C TYR A 79 10.74 -8.88 -5.24
N ARG A 80 10.16 -8.87 -6.46
CA ARG A 80 8.71 -8.94 -6.66
C ARG A 80 8.14 -10.22 -6.06
N LYS A 81 8.69 -11.39 -6.40
CA LYS A 81 8.26 -12.69 -5.86
C LYS A 81 8.31 -12.72 -4.35
N ALA A 82 9.45 -12.35 -3.75
CA ALA A 82 9.61 -12.33 -2.30
C ALA A 82 8.61 -11.39 -1.61
N THR A 83 8.33 -10.24 -2.22
CA THR A 83 7.35 -9.27 -1.70
C THR A 83 5.95 -9.83 -1.76
N LEU A 84 5.53 -10.37 -2.91
CA LEU A 84 4.22 -10.98 -3.08
C LEU A 84 4.05 -12.17 -2.14
N ASP A 85 5.07 -13.02 -1.99
CA ASP A 85 5.00 -14.15 -1.08
C ASP A 85 4.84 -13.72 0.38
N LYS A 86 5.55 -12.68 0.81
CA LYS A 86 5.40 -12.14 2.16
C LYS A 86 4.00 -11.56 2.38
N VAL A 87 3.48 -10.80 1.41
CA VAL A 87 2.18 -10.11 1.50
C VAL A 87 1.02 -11.12 1.44
N PHE A 88 1.08 -12.12 0.58
CA PHE A 88 0.00 -13.07 0.38
C PHE A 88 0.06 -14.31 1.28
N ARG A 89 1.15 -14.52 2.03
CA ARG A 89 1.26 -15.66 2.95
C ARG A 89 0.08 -15.77 3.92
N PRO A 90 -0.37 -14.71 4.63
CA PRO A 90 -1.49 -14.82 5.56
C PRO A 90 -2.80 -15.22 4.86
N LEU A 91 -3.03 -14.73 3.64
CA LEU A 91 -4.21 -15.07 2.85
C LEU A 91 -4.19 -16.54 2.42
N ARG A 92 -3.02 -17.05 1.99
CA ARG A 92 -2.86 -18.47 1.62
C ARG A 92 -3.04 -19.39 2.82
N GLU A 93 -2.49 -19.03 3.98
CA GLU A 93 -2.65 -19.80 5.23
C GLU A 93 -4.12 -19.85 5.66
N ALA A 94 -4.85 -18.73 5.59
CA ALA A 94 -6.28 -18.68 5.87
C ALA A 94 -7.09 -19.57 4.92
N ALA A 95 -6.85 -19.47 3.61
CA ALA A 95 -7.53 -20.29 2.61
C ALA A 95 -7.27 -21.80 2.79
N LEU A 96 -6.02 -22.19 3.11
CA LEU A 96 -5.66 -23.58 3.38
C LEU A 96 -6.35 -24.11 4.65
N SER A 97 -6.44 -23.28 5.70
CA SER A 97 -7.15 -23.63 6.94
C SER A 97 -8.65 -23.85 6.72
N GLU A 98 -9.28 -22.98 5.92
CA GLU A 98 -10.71 -23.09 5.58
C GLU A 98 -11.00 -24.35 4.73
N LEU A 99 -10.12 -24.65 3.77
CA LEU A 99 -10.21 -25.87 2.98
C LEU A 99 -10.11 -27.13 3.87
N ALA A 100 -9.15 -27.15 4.81
CA ALA A 100 -8.99 -28.28 5.74
C ALA A 100 -10.23 -28.49 6.64
N ALA A 101 -10.83 -27.41 7.13
CA ALA A 101 -12.06 -27.47 7.92
C ALA A 101 -13.25 -28.03 7.11
N THR A 102 -13.35 -27.65 5.83
CA THR A 102 -14.42 -28.10 4.93
C THR A 102 -14.28 -29.59 4.58
N THR A 103 -13.07 -30.05 4.28
CA THR A 103 -12.82 -31.48 3.98
C THR A 103 -13.11 -32.38 5.19
N THR A 104 -12.78 -31.93 6.41
CA THR A 104 -13.02 -32.70 7.64
C THR A 104 -14.52 -32.85 7.96
N MET A 105 -15.35 -31.87 7.61
CA MET A 105 -16.81 -31.96 7.74
C MET A 105 -17.46 -32.87 6.69
N GLY A 106 -16.86 -33.00 5.51
CA GLY A 106 -17.36 -33.86 4.44
C GLY A 106 -17.12 -35.35 4.69
N ASP A 107 -16.04 -35.72 5.36
CA ASP A 107 -15.70 -37.12 5.69
C ASP A 107 -16.47 -37.67 6.91
N ALA A 108 -17.15 -36.81 7.68
CA ALA A 108 -17.90 -37.16 8.88
C ALA A 108 -19.43 -37.31 8.67
N ALA A 109 -19.91 -37.18 7.43
CA ALA A 109 -21.31 -37.31 7.02
C ALA A 109 -21.52 -38.55 6.14
#